data_AF-A0A7C6PXW6-F1
#
_entry.id   AF-A0A7C6PXW6-F1
#
_cell.length_a   1.000
_cell.length_b   1.000
_cell.length_c   1.000
_cell.angle_alpha   90.00
_cell.angle_beta   90.00
_cell.angle_gamma   90.00
#
_symmetry.space_group_name_H-M   'P 1'
#
loop_
_entity.id
_entity.type
_entity.pdbx_description
1 polymer ?
#
loop_
_entity_poly.entity_id
_entity_poly.type
_entity_poly.pdbx_seq_one_letter_code
_entity_poly.pdbx_strand_id
1 'polypeptide(L)'
;LRLTEKGYRIGLIPEERYRKFVKKREEIKQELKRVYSITIKPTPEVLAKLENLNTGKLSKAVSLAELLKRPQLTYQDLRLFDPEQPDLDSQVIEQVEIQVKYEGYISRQLEQVERFKHLEEKIIPPEFKFEQVHNLSAEAVEKLNKIRPSSLGQASRISGVSPADISALLIAIDHYNRTHQKQG
;
A
#
# COMPACT_ATOMS: atom_id res chain seq x y z
N LEU A 1 5.62 -9.66 14.13
CA LEU A 1 5.30 -10.55 12.99
C LEU A 1 6.49 -10.85 12.06
N ARG A 2 7.40 -9.91 11.80
CA ARG A 2 8.35 -10.01 10.67
C ARG A 2 9.64 -10.83 10.89
N LEU A 3 10.14 -10.95 12.13
CA LEU A 3 11.48 -11.50 12.40
C LEU A 3 11.48 -12.84 13.15
N THR A 4 10.42 -13.17 13.89
CA THR A 4 10.36 -14.37 14.74
C THR A 4 10.60 -15.66 13.95
N GLU A 5 10.07 -15.74 12.74
CA GLU A 5 10.28 -16.89 11.86
C GLU A 5 11.74 -17.03 11.41
N LYS A 6 12.40 -15.91 11.08
CA LYS A 6 13.83 -15.93 10.74
C LYS A 6 14.66 -16.37 11.93
N GLY A 7 14.37 -15.84 13.13
CA GLY A 7 15.05 -16.20 14.37
C GLY A 7 14.90 -17.68 14.75
N TYR A 8 13.71 -18.26 14.52
CA TYR A 8 13.49 -19.70 14.74
C TYR A 8 14.33 -20.56 13.78
N ARG A 9 14.34 -20.22 12.48
CA ARG A 9 15.12 -20.97 11.48
C ARG A 9 16.62 -21.02 11.76
N ILE A 10 17.15 -20.02 12.45
CA ILE A 10 18.58 -19.96 12.85
C ILE A 10 18.82 -20.40 14.30
N GLY A 11 17.83 -21.00 14.96
CA GLY A 11 17.96 -21.57 16.31
C GLY A 11 17.93 -20.57 17.47
N LEU A 12 17.68 -19.28 17.22
CA LEU A 12 17.65 -18.24 18.26
C LEU A 12 16.31 -18.13 19.01
N ILE A 13 15.26 -18.80 18.52
CA ILE A 13 13.93 -18.78 19.14
C ILE A 13 13.57 -20.21 19.55
N PRO A 14 13.20 -20.45 20.83
CA PRO A 14 12.72 -21.75 21.27
C PRO A 14 11.41 -22.17 20.58
N GLU A 15 11.22 -23.46 20.37
CA GLU A 15 10.05 -24.00 19.67
C GLU A 15 8.72 -23.60 20.32
N GLU A 16 8.62 -23.63 21.65
CA GLU A 16 7.40 -23.24 22.37
C GLU A 16 6.99 -21.78 22.04
N ARG A 17 7.97 -20.87 21.99
CA ARG A 17 7.75 -19.47 21.63
C ARG A 17 7.34 -19.34 20.16
N TYR A 18 7.94 -20.14 19.29
CA TYR A 18 7.56 -20.17 17.87
C TYR A 18 6.14 -20.70 17.67
N ARG A 19 5.72 -21.75 18.39
CA ARG A 19 4.35 -22.28 18.33
C ARG A 19 3.31 -21.24 18.76
N LYS A 20 3.55 -20.51 19.86
CA LYS A 20 2.69 -19.39 20.29
C LYS A 20 2.60 -18.30 19.22
N PHE A 21 3.73 -17.97 18.59
CA PHE A 21 3.78 -17.03 17.47
C PHE A 21 2.96 -17.49 16.26
N VAL A 22 3.07 -18.76 15.86
CA VAL A 22 2.32 -19.32 14.73
C VAL A 22 0.82 -19.32 15.02
N LYS A 23 0.40 -19.73 16.23
CA LYS A 23 -1.00 -19.69 16.65
C LYS A 23 -1.57 -18.27 16.54
N LYS A 24 -0.89 -17.29 17.15
CA LYS A 24 -1.30 -15.87 17.08
C LYS A 24 -1.41 -15.37 15.64
N ARG A 25 -0.44 -15.72 14.78
CA ARG A 25 -0.45 -15.31 13.37
C ARG A 25 -1.66 -15.88 12.62
N GLU A 26 -2.03 -17.13 12.91
CA GLU A 26 -3.19 -17.76 12.28
C GLU A 26 -4.51 -17.16 12.81
N GLU A 27 -4.63 -16.90 14.11
CA GLU A 27 -5.80 -16.22 14.69
C GLU A 27 -6.03 -14.84 14.07
N ILE A 28 -4.97 -14.03 13.92
CA ILE A 28 -5.03 -12.74 13.22
C ILE A 28 -5.53 -12.90 11.78
N LYS A 29 -5.00 -13.89 11.06
CA LYS A 29 -5.37 -14.15 9.66
C LYS A 29 -6.82 -14.58 9.52
N GLN A 30 -7.29 -15.45 10.42
CA GLN A 30 -8.67 -15.92 10.44
C GLN A 30 -9.63 -14.78 10.78
N GLU A 31 -9.30 -13.97 11.77
CA GLU A 31 -10.15 -12.85 12.16
C GLU A 31 -10.22 -11.78 11.07
N LEU A 32 -9.09 -11.44 10.43
CA LEU A 32 -9.10 -10.56 9.27
C LEU A 32 -10.07 -11.07 8.20
N LYS A 33 -9.97 -12.34 7.81
CA LYS A 33 -10.91 -12.93 6.84
C LYS A 33 -12.36 -12.78 7.28
N ARG A 34 -12.65 -13.03 8.56
CA ARG A 34 -13.99 -12.94 9.14
C ARG A 34 -14.55 -11.51 9.04
N VAL A 35 -13.82 -10.50 9.53
CA VAL A 35 -14.28 -9.10 9.50
C VAL A 35 -14.45 -8.53 8.09
N TYR A 36 -13.69 -9.03 7.10
CA TYR A 36 -13.92 -8.67 5.70
C TYR A 36 -15.11 -9.40 5.06
N SER A 37 -15.45 -10.61 5.53
CA SER A 37 -16.57 -11.40 4.99
C SER A 37 -17.94 -10.98 5.52
N ILE A 38 -18.03 -10.46 6.75
CA ILE A 38 -19.30 -10.07 7.35
C ILE A 38 -19.71 -8.71 6.81
N THR A 39 -20.92 -8.67 6.25
CA THR A 39 -21.49 -7.46 5.63
C THR A 39 -22.59 -6.87 6.52
N ILE A 40 -22.45 -5.60 6.86
CA ILE A 40 -23.41 -4.80 7.60
C ILE A 40 -24.25 -3.97 6.62
N LYS A 41 -25.58 -4.17 6.67
CA LYS A 41 -26.55 -3.42 5.87
C LYS A 41 -27.04 -2.19 6.63
N PRO A 42 -27.40 -1.09 5.94
CA PRO A 42 -27.92 0.12 6.57
C PRO A 42 -29.38 -0.05 7.02
N THR A 43 -29.62 -0.87 8.04
CA THR A 43 -30.94 -1.02 8.67
C THR A 43 -31.19 0.10 9.69
N PRO A 44 -32.45 0.43 10.04
CA PRO A 44 -32.74 1.44 11.06
C PRO A 44 -32.00 1.22 12.39
N GLU A 45 -31.88 -0.04 12.83
CA GLU A 45 -31.14 -0.41 14.04
C GLU A 45 -29.64 -0.11 13.92
N VAL A 46 -29.00 -0.50 12.81
CA VAL A 46 -27.59 -0.22 12.56
C VAL A 46 -27.34 1.28 12.48
N LEU A 47 -28.22 2.03 11.80
CA LEU A 47 -28.10 3.48 11.68
C LEU A 47 -28.21 4.17 13.05
N ALA A 48 -29.14 3.75 13.90
CA ALA A 48 -29.27 4.26 15.26
C ALA A 48 -28.01 3.98 16.11
N LYS A 49 -27.44 2.77 16.02
CA LYS A 49 -26.18 2.43 16.69
C LYS A 49 -25.02 3.32 16.23
N LEU A 50 -24.90 3.54 14.91
CA LEU A 50 -23.84 4.38 14.34
C LEU A 50 -23.98 5.87 14.70
N GLU A 51 -25.23 6.36 14.84
CA GLU A 51 -25.54 7.71 15.30
C GLU A 51 -25.17 7.91 16.77
N ASN A 52 -25.52 6.96 17.65
CA ASN A 52 -25.13 7.00 19.06
C ASN A 52 -23.60 7.02 19.25
N LEU A 53 -22.85 6.37 18.35
CA LEU A 53 -21.39 6.35 18.36
C LEU A 53 -20.76 7.56 17.63
N ASN A 54 -21.57 8.49 17.10
CA ASN A 54 -21.12 9.67 16.34
C ASN A 54 -20.19 9.33 15.15
N THR A 55 -20.45 8.21 14.47
CA THR A 55 -19.56 7.71 13.38
C THR A 55 -20.07 8.03 11.98
N GLY A 56 -21.17 8.78 11.88
CA GLY A 56 -21.83 9.11 10.62
C GLY A 56 -22.70 7.96 10.08
N LYS A 57 -23.58 8.31 9.14
CA LYS A 57 -24.57 7.38 8.57
C LYS A 57 -23.94 6.42 7.56
N LEU A 58 -24.63 5.33 7.30
CA LEU A 58 -24.26 4.34 6.29
C LEU A 58 -25.23 4.43 5.11
N SER A 59 -24.72 4.63 3.88
CA SER A 59 -25.55 4.74 2.67
C SER A 59 -25.65 3.44 1.86
N LYS A 60 -24.68 2.53 2.02
CA LYS A 60 -24.60 1.24 1.32
C LYS A 60 -24.13 0.16 2.29
N ALA A 61 -24.32 -1.11 1.93
CA ALA A 61 -23.76 -2.20 2.71
C ALA A 61 -22.22 -2.15 2.70
N VAL A 62 -21.60 -2.41 3.86
CA VAL A 62 -20.15 -2.35 4.09
C VAL A 62 -19.69 -3.54 4.91
N SER A 63 -18.41 -3.90 4.87
CA SER A 63 -17.89 -4.93 5.77
C SER A 63 -17.68 -4.43 7.20
N LEU A 64 -17.55 -5.34 8.18
CA LEU A 64 -17.11 -4.96 9.53
C LEU A 64 -15.74 -4.28 9.49
N ALA A 65 -14.83 -4.75 8.62
CA ALA A 65 -13.53 -4.13 8.42
C ALA A 65 -13.66 -2.67 7.93
N GLU A 66 -14.59 -2.38 7.04
CA GLU A 66 -14.85 -1.00 6.58
C GLU A 66 -15.43 -0.10 7.67
N LEU A 67 -16.23 -0.65 8.60
CA LEU A 67 -16.62 0.09 9.81
C LEU A 67 -15.41 0.35 10.71
N LEU A 68 -14.56 -0.66 10.93
CA LEU A 68 -13.37 -0.54 11.78
C LEU A 68 -12.32 0.47 11.25
N LYS A 69 -12.38 0.82 9.95
CA LYS A 69 -11.57 1.92 9.38
C LYS A 69 -12.00 3.30 9.91
N ARG A 70 -13.19 3.45 10.50
CA ARG A 70 -13.63 4.71 11.12
C ARG A 70 -12.83 4.96 12.39
N PRO A 71 -12.22 6.14 12.57
CA PRO A 71 -11.35 6.40 13.72
C PRO A 71 -12.08 6.36 15.06
N GLN A 72 -13.41 6.55 15.05
CA GLN A 72 -14.26 6.48 16.24
C GLN A 72 -14.57 5.05 16.70
N LEU A 73 -14.29 4.03 15.89
CA LEU A 73 -14.59 2.63 16.20
C LEU A 73 -13.33 1.85 16.56
N THR A 74 -13.46 1.01 17.56
CA THR A 74 -12.49 -0.01 17.96
C THR A 74 -13.00 -1.40 17.59
N TYR A 75 -12.14 -2.39 17.66
CA TYR A 75 -12.55 -3.78 17.43
C TYR A 75 -13.61 -4.25 18.44
N GLN A 76 -13.63 -3.71 19.66
CA GLN A 76 -14.63 -4.07 20.67
C GLN A 76 -16.03 -3.54 20.31
N ASP A 77 -16.10 -2.37 19.68
CA ASP A 77 -17.37 -1.76 19.26
C ASP A 77 -18.06 -2.57 18.15
N LEU A 78 -17.32 -3.44 17.44
CA LEU A 78 -17.88 -4.32 16.42
C LEU A 78 -18.93 -5.28 16.97
N ARG A 79 -18.89 -5.60 18.27
CA ARG A 79 -19.85 -6.51 18.93
C ARG A 79 -21.28 -5.97 18.87
N LEU A 80 -21.43 -4.65 18.74
CA LEU A 80 -22.74 -4.01 18.56
C LEU A 80 -23.39 -4.36 17.21
N PHE A 81 -22.58 -4.71 16.22
CA PHE A 81 -22.99 -5.07 14.86
C PHE A 81 -22.86 -6.57 14.57
N ASP A 82 -22.10 -7.28 15.40
CA ASP A 82 -21.76 -8.68 15.27
C ASP A 82 -21.75 -9.37 16.65
N PRO A 83 -22.90 -9.85 17.13
CA PRO A 83 -23.01 -10.51 18.43
C PRO A 83 -22.17 -11.80 18.55
N GLU A 84 -21.87 -12.44 17.41
CA GLU A 84 -21.07 -13.67 17.32
C GLU A 84 -19.56 -13.39 17.25
N GLN A 85 -19.14 -12.16 17.57
CA GLN A 85 -17.73 -11.79 17.61
C GLN A 85 -16.97 -12.69 18.61
N PRO A 86 -15.89 -13.37 18.18
CA PRO A 86 -15.14 -14.27 19.05
C PRO A 86 -14.37 -13.50 20.13
N ASP A 87 -14.19 -14.16 21.27
CA ASP A 87 -13.28 -13.71 22.32
C ASP A 87 -11.85 -14.10 21.95
N LEU A 88 -11.06 -13.12 21.51
CA LEU A 88 -9.67 -13.29 21.08
C LEU A 88 -8.71 -12.64 22.08
N ASP A 89 -7.45 -13.09 22.05
CA ASP A 89 -6.36 -12.47 22.80
C ASP A 89 -6.22 -10.98 22.43
N SER A 90 -5.92 -10.13 23.42
CA SER A 90 -5.82 -8.68 23.22
C SER A 90 -4.78 -8.30 22.18
N GLN A 91 -3.70 -9.07 22.06
CA GLN A 91 -2.68 -8.82 21.06
C GLN A 91 -3.08 -9.29 19.66
N VAL A 92 -4.06 -10.19 19.52
CA VAL A 92 -4.68 -10.52 18.23
C VAL A 92 -5.59 -9.37 17.82
N ILE A 93 -6.45 -8.93 18.72
CA ILE A 93 -7.37 -7.81 18.53
C ILE A 93 -6.64 -6.55 18.06
N GLU A 94 -5.60 -6.14 18.80
CA GLU A 94 -4.78 -4.99 18.45
C GLU A 94 -4.17 -5.10 17.05
N GLN A 95 -3.67 -6.29 16.68
CA GLN A 95 -3.04 -6.50 15.38
C GLN A 95 -4.05 -6.51 14.23
N VAL A 96 -5.28 -6.99 14.45
CA VAL A 96 -6.37 -6.89 13.48
C VAL A 96 -6.75 -5.44 13.28
N GLU A 97 -6.96 -4.69 14.37
CA GLU A 97 -7.34 -3.28 14.31
C GLU A 97 -6.28 -2.43 13.59
N ILE A 98 -5.00 -2.60 13.93
CA ILE A 98 -3.89 -1.95 13.23
C ILE A 98 -3.90 -2.32 11.75
N GLN A 99 -3.99 -3.60 11.40
CA GLN A 99 -3.94 -4.00 9.99
C GLN A 99 -5.09 -3.42 9.17
N VAL A 100 -6.31 -3.42 9.70
CA VAL A 100 -7.47 -2.86 9.00
C VAL A 100 -7.37 -1.35 8.85
N LYS A 101 -7.03 -0.62 9.93
CA LYS A 101 -6.93 0.85 9.91
C LYS A 101 -5.81 1.36 9.01
N TYR A 102 -4.69 0.64 8.96
CA TYR A 102 -3.52 1.04 8.18
C TYR A 102 -3.43 0.40 6.79
N GLU A 103 -4.32 -0.53 6.43
CA GLU A 103 -4.31 -1.24 5.14
C GLU A 103 -4.19 -0.28 3.95
N GLY A 104 -5.01 0.77 3.90
CA GLY A 104 -5.03 1.71 2.78
C GLY A 104 -3.71 2.50 2.64
N TYR A 105 -3.12 2.89 3.77
CA TYR A 105 -1.82 3.58 3.79
C TYR A 105 -0.70 2.64 3.32
N ILE A 106 -0.70 1.40 3.82
CA ILE A 106 0.30 0.39 3.44
C ILE A 106 0.18 0.07 1.95
N SER A 107 -1.05 -0.13 1.44
CA SER A 107 -1.29 -0.39 0.02
C SER A 107 -0.75 0.74 -0.86
N ARG A 108 -1.03 2.00 -0.48
CA ARG A 108 -0.54 3.17 -1.22
C ARG A 108 0.98 3.30 -1.18
N GLN A 109 1.61 2.96 -0.06
CA GLN A 109 3.07 2.94 0.05
C GLN A 109 3.69 1.85 -0.81
N LEU A 110 3.09 0.66 -0.85
CA LEU A 110 3.56 -0.43 -1.70
C LEU A 110 3.45 -0.09 -3.18
N GLU A 111 2.33 0.52 -3.61
CA GLU A 111 2.15 1.00 -4.98
C GLU A 111 3.22 2.03 -5.38
N GLN A 112 3.57 2.95 -4.47
CA GLN A 112 4.66 3.89 -4.69
C GLN A 112 6.02 3.20 -4.85
N VAL A 113 6.30 2.17 -4.04
CA VAL A 113 7.52 1.37 -4.14
C VAL A 113 7.59 0.63 -5.47
N GLU A 114 6.49 0.02 -5.91
CA GLU A 114 6.44 -0.68 -7.20
C GLU A 114 6.64 0.28 -8.37
N ARG A 115 5.96 1.43 -8.36
CA ARG A 115 6.16 2.48 -9.37
C ARG A 115 7.62 2.95 -9.42
N PHE A 116 8.25 3.12 -8.26
CA PHE A 116 9.64 3.53 -8.18
C PHE A 116 10.58 2.47 -8.78
N LYS A 117 10.38 1.19 -8.44
CA LYS A 117 11.15 0.08 -9.03
C LYS A 117 11.01 0.05 -10.55
N HIS A 118 9.79 0.24 -11.05
CA HIS A 118 9.56 0.29 -12.49
C HIS A 118 10.35 1.42 -13.18
N LEU A 119 10.45 2.60 -12.56
CA LEU A 119 11.24 3.71 -13.10
C LEU A 119 12.75 3.43 -13.07
N GLU A 120 13.25 2.72 -12.06
CA GLU A 120 14.65 2.31 -12.00
C GLU A 120 15.05 1.36 -13.13
N GLU A 121 14.14 0.48 -13.54
CA GLU A 121 14.38 -0.47 -14.64
C GLU A 121 14.33 0.19 -16.03
N LYS A 122 13.79 1.40 -16.14
CA LYS A 122 13.70 2.14 -17.40
C LYS A 122 14.99 2.89 -17.69
N ILE A 123 15.85 2.24 -18.48
CA ILE A 123 17.15 2.79 -18.90
C ILE A 123 16.97 3.96 -19.87
N ILE A 124 17.77 5.00 -19.64
CA ILE A 124 17.93 6.13 -20.55
C ILE A 124 19.15 5.85 -21.44
N PRO A 125 19.00 5.75 -22.77
CA PRO A 125 20.13 5.56 -23.67
C PRO A 125 21.18 6.69 -23.52
N PRO A 126 22.48 6.39 -23.53
CA PRO A 126 23.53 7.40 -23.34
C PRO A 126 23.46 8.56 -24.35
N GLU A 127 23.10 8.24 -25.60
CA GLU A 127 22.95 9.16 -26.74
C GLU A 127 21.59 9.88 -26.79
N PHE A 128 20.71 9.65 -25.81
CA PHE A 128 19.39 10.28 -25.77
C PHE A 128 19.51 11.81 -25.66
N LYS A 129 18.73 12.52 -26.49
CA LYS A 129 18.72 13.99 -26.58
C LYS A 129 17.50 14.56 -25.87
N PHE A 130 17.68 15.08 -24.67
CA PHE A 130 16.59 15.60 -23.83
C PHE A 130 15.89 16.82 -24.44
N GLU A 131 16.60 17.61 -25.26
CA GLU A 131 16.07 18.80 -25.94
C GLU A 131 14.97 18.47 -26.95
N GLN A 132 14.91 17.22 -27.41
CA GLN A 132 13.91 16.76 -28.38
C GLN A 132 12.60 16.31 -27.71
N VAL A 133 12.54 16.29 -26.38
CA VAL A 133 11.38 15.83 -25.63
C VAL A 133 10.37 16.96 -25.49
N HIS A 134 9.20 16.78 -26.11
CA HIS A 134 8.10 17.71 -25.95
C HIS A 134 7.60 17.76 -24.50
N ASN A 135 7.27 18.96 -24.02
CA ASN A 135 6.78 19.22 -22.66
C ASN A 135 7.77 18.90 -21.52
N LEU A 136 9.07 18.79 -21.84
CA LEU A 136 10.12 18.77 -20.83
C LEU A 136 10.49 20.22 -20.47
N SER A 137 10.51 20.53 -19.17
CA SER A 137 10.86 21.88 -18.72
C SER A 137 12.32 22.23 -19.05
N ALA A 138 12.61 23.51 -19.31
CA ALA A 138 13.97 23.97 -19.60
C ALA A 138 14.93 23.66 -18.44
N GLU A 139 14.47 23.79 -17.19
CA GLU A 139 15.23 23.41 -15.99
C GLU A 139 15.55 21.91 -15.97
N ALA A 140 14.56 21.05 -16.28
CA ALA A 140 14.80 19.62 -16.37
C ALA A 140 15.79 19.29 -17.49
N VAL A 141 15.64 19.86 -18.69
CA VAL A 141 16.59 19.68 -19.81
C VAL A 141 18.01 20.02 -19.40
N GLU A 142 18.22 21.20 -18.77
CA GLU A 142 19.54 21.63 -18.30
C GLU A 142 20.14 20.62 -17.31
N LYS A 143 19.37 20.23 -16.30
CA LYS A 143 19.84 19.34 -15.23
C LYS A 143 20.09 17.92 -15.71
N LEU A 144 19.23 17.38 -16.57
CA LEU A 144 19.37 16.04 -17.15
C LEU A 144 20.58 15.96 -18.07
N ASN A 145 20.84 17.00 -18.87
CA ASN A 145 22.04 17.06 -19.70
C ASN A 145 23.33 17.15 -18.89
N LYS A 146 23.30 17.85 -17.76
CA LYS A 146 24.44 17.98 -16.84
C LYS A 146 24.72 16.69 -16.07
N ILE A 147 23.68 16.04 -15.55
CA ILE A 147 23.82 14.87 -14.67
C ILE A 147 23.93 13.56 -15.45
N ARG A 148 23.34 13.49 -16.65
CA ARG A 148 23.29 12.29 -17.51
C ARG A 148 22.84 11.03 -16.73
N PRO A 149 21.61 11.02 -16.19
CA PRO A 149 21.10 9.85 -15.49
C PRO A 149 21.01 8.63 -16.42
N SER A 150 21.30 7.46 -15.87
CA SER A 150 21.26 6.16 -16.55
C SER A 150 19.86 5.51 -16.53
N SER A 151 18.98 5.94 -15.64
CA SER A 151 17.60 5.46 -15.52
C SER A 151 16.61 6.60 -15.27
N LEU A 152 15.33 6.38 -15.58
CA LEU A 152 14.26 7.31 -15.22
C LEU A 152 14.10 7.44 -13.70
N GLY A 153 14.38 6.38 -12.95
CA GLY A 153 14.41 6.42 -11.48
C GLY A 153 15.49 7.37 -10.96
N GLN A 154 16.68 7.34 -11.55
CA GLN A 154 17.74 8.30 -11.23
C GLN A 154 17.33 9.73 -11.61
N ALA A 155 16.75 9.92 -12.80
CA ALA A 155 16.25 11.21 -13.24
C ALA A 155 15.21 11.79 -12.26
N SER A 156 14.31 10.97 -11.72
CA SER A 156 13.24 11.43 -10.82
C SER A 156 13.72 11.91 -9.45
N ARG A 157 14.99 11.66 -9.09
CA ARG A 157 15.60 12.17 -7.84
C ARG A 157 16.36 13.48 -8.05
N ILE A 158 16.53 13.93 -9.28
CA ILE A 158 17.20 15.18 -9.58
C ILE A 158 16.29 16.33 -9.17
N SER A 159 16.75 17.15 -8.22
CA SER A 159 16.04 18.36 -7.83
C SER A 159 15.77 19.24 -9.06
N GLY A 160 14.55 19.70 -9.27
CA GLY A 160 14.13 20.45 -10.47
C GLY A 160 13.64 19.61 -11.64
N VAL A 161 13.64 18.28 -11.50
CA VAL A 161 12.93 17.38 -12.42
C VAL A 161 11.60 17.00 -11.77
N SER A 162 10.49 17.42 -12.38
CA SER A 162 9.15 17.21 -11.84
C SER A 162 8.55 15.86 -12.24
N PRO A 163 7.47 15.40 -11.59
CA PRO A 163 6.73 14.20 -12.03
C PRO A 163 6.18 14.31 -13.46
N ALA A 164 5.88 15.53 -13.94
CA ALA A 164 5.44 15.76 -15.31
C ALA A 164 6.59 15.54 -16.31
N ASP A 165 7.79 16.02 -15.98
CA ASP A 165 9.01 15.80 -16.77
C ASP A 165 9.32 14.30 -16.92
N ILE A 166 9.23 13.53 -15.82
CA ILE A 166 9.43 12.07 -15.86
C ILE A 166 8.39 11.38 -16.74
N SER A 167 7.15 11.86 -16.76
CA SER A 167 6.10 11.31 -17.62
C SER A 167 6.37 11.59 -19.09
N ALA A 168 6.83 12.80 -19.43
CA ALA A 168 7.25 13.16 -20.79
C ALA A 168 8.45 12.31 -21.26
N LEU A 169 9.47 12.14 -20.40
CA LEU A 169 10.63 11.30 -20.68
C LEU A 169 10.25 9.83 -20.91
N LEU A 170 9.36 9.27 -20.08
CA LEU A 170 8.91 7.89 -20.23
C LEU A 170 8.32 7.63 -21.61
N ILE A 171 7.44 8.52 -22.08
CA ILE A 171 6.81 8.41 -23.41
C ILE A 171 7.87 8.54 -24.50
N ALA A 172 8.78 9.50 -24.38
CA ALA A 172 9.83 9.75 -25.38
C ALA A 172 10.84 8.58 -25.48
N ILE A 173 11.22 7.98 -24.36
CA ILE A 173 12.13 6.82 -24.32
C ILE A 173 11.44 5.58 -24.87
N ASP A 174 10.19 5.31 -24.51
CA ASP A 174 9.45 4.18 -25.08
C ASP A 174 9.29 4.34 -26.60
N HIS A 175 9.10 5.56 -27.11
CA HIS A 175 9.11 5.83 -28.55
C HIS A 175 10.49 5.61 -29.18
N TYR A 176 11.56 6.15 -28.57
CA TYR A 176 12.94 5.98 -29.02
C TYR A 176 13.34 4.51 -29.14
N ASN A 177 13.02 3.70 -28.12
CA ASN A 177 13.34 2.27 -28.12
C ASN A 177 12.61 1.51 -29.23
N ARG A 178 11.34 1.84 -29.51
CA ARG A 178 10.56 1.21 -30.59
C ARG A 178 11.09 1.51 -31.98
N THR A 179 11.63 2.70 -32.22
CA THR A 179 12.18 3.07 -33.52
C THR A 179 13.56 2.45 -33.78
N HIS A 180 14.39 2.33 -32.74
CA HIS A 180 15.74 1.76 -32.86
C HIS A 180 15.76 0.22 -32.81
N GLN A 181 14.79 -0.43 -32.17
CA GLN A 181 14.64 -1.90 -32.21
C GLN A 181 14.11 -2.44 -33.56
N LYS A 182 13.51 -1.60 -34.40
CA LYS A 182 13.04 -2.00 -35.75
C LYS A 182 14.13 -1.90 -36.83
N GLN A 183 15.31 -1.39 -36.48
CA GLN A 183 16.41 -1.15 -37.42
C GLN A 183 17.61 -2.11 -37.23
N GLY A 184 17.53 -3.04 -36.28
CA GLY A 184 18.48 -4.14 -36.08
C GLY A 184 17.79 -5.48 -36.19
#